data_AF-A0A645BDC4-F1
#
_entry.id   AF-A0A645BDC4-F1
#
_cell.length_a   1.000
_cell.length_b   1.000
_cell.length_c   1.000
_cell.angle_alpha   90.00
_cell.angle_beta   90.00
_cell.angle_gamma   90.00
#
_symmetry.space_group_name_H-M   'P 1'
#
loop_
_entity.id
_entity.type
_entity.pdbx_description
1 polymer ?
#
loop_
_entity_poly.entity_id
_entity_poly.type
_entity_poly.pdbx_seq_one_letter_code
_entity_poly.pdbx_strand_id
1 'polypeptide(L)'
;MVVNEKIWNDFYNNSKKKKEDSILIVQYTEQEDPILTYLSCKDNKFFMIEDDSRDQYRDNKDEDYFEYSFEYLKLFQENNKTYVYLLDDNKITLDELNYSLLSSNISDWIPYGFVFYYIKL
;
A
#
# COMPACT_ATOMS: atom_id res chain seq x y z
N MET A 1 -3.99 7.89 -10.99
CA MET A 1 -4.47 7.04 -12.12
C MET A 1 -3.49 5.89 -12.24
N VAL A 2 -3.95 4.65 -12.34
CA VAL A 2 -3.02 3.53 -12.59
C VAL A 2 -2.70 3.56 -14.08
N VAL A 3 -1.47 3.95 -14.44
CA VAL A 3 -1.06 4.08 -15.85
C VAL A 3 -1.09 2.72 -16.57
N ASN A 4 -0.85 1.63 -15.84
CA ASN A 4 -0.89 0.27 -16.37
C ASN A 4 -1.85 -0.63 -15.59
N GLU A 5 -3.15 -0.40 -15.76
CA GLU A 5 -4.21 -1.16 -15.08
C GLU A 5 -4.10 -2.66 -15.32
N LYS A 6 -3.61 -3.09 -16.49
CA LYS A 6 -3.44 -4.51 -16.80
C LYS A 6 -2.46 -5.17 -15.85
N ILE A 7 -1.29 -4.57 -15.62
CA ILE A 7 -0.29 -5.14 -14.69
C ILE A 7 -0.86 -5.21 -13.26
N TRP A 8 -1.52 -4.15 -12.80
CA TRP A 8 -2.17 -4.16 -11.48
C TRP A 8 -3.24 -5.25 -11.36
N ASN A 9 -4.13 -5.35 -12.35
CA ASN A 9 -5.21 -6.34 -12.35
C ASN A 9 -4.67 -7.77 -12.42
N ASP A 10 -3.60 -8.00 -13.19
CA ASP A 10 -2.92 -9.29 -13.27
C ASP A 10 -2.35 -9.69 -11.90
N PHE A 11 -1.62 -8.78 -11.24
CA PHE A 11 -1.10 -8.99 -9.88
C PHE A 11 -2.22 -9.27 -8.87
N TYR A 12 -3.26 -8.42 -8.82
CA TYR A 12 -4.37 -8.58 -7.89
C TYR A 12 -5.16 -9.88 -8.10
N ASN A 13 -5.30 -10.33 -9.35
CA ASN A 13 -5.97 -11.60 -9.64
C ASN A 13 -5.08 -12.81 -9.32
N ASN A 14 -3.76 -12.70 -9.50
CA ASN A 14 -2.81 -13.74 -9.13
C ASN A 14 -2.78 -13.92 -7.61
N SER A 15 -2.73 -12.83 -6.84
CA SER A 15 -2.75 -12.89 -5.38
C SER A 15 -4.02 -13.53 -4.81
N LYS A 16 -5.20 -13.21 -5.36
CA LYS A 16 -6.47 -13.87 -5.00
C LYS A 16 -6.50 -15.37 -5.34
N LYS A 17 -5.75 -15.80 -6.35
CA LYS A 17 -5.60 -17.21 -6.72
C LYS A 17 -4.46 -17.91 -5.95
N LYS A 18 -3.86 -17.24 -4.97
CA LYS A 18 -2.70 -17.74 -4.20
C LYS A 18 -1.51 -18.10 -5.10
N LYS A 19 -1.40 -17.41 -6.23
CA LYS A 19 -0.26 -17.54 -7.14
C LYS A 19 0.75 -16.45 -6.76
N GLU A 20 1.98 -16.86 -6.55
CA GLU A 20 3.08 -15.93 -6.27
C GLU A 20 3.26 -14.94 -7.44
N ASP A 21 3.46 -13.68 -7.10
CA ASP A 21 3.63 -12.59 -8.06
C ASP A 21 4.27 -11.38 -7.39
N SER A 22 4.76 -10.43 -8.20
CA SER A 22 5.34 -9.17 -7.73
C SER A 22 5.12 -8.02 -8.70
N ILE A 23 5.02 -6.82 -8.18
CA ILE A 23 4.83 -5.58 -8.94
C ILE A 23 5.70 -4.47 -8.34
N LEU A 24 6.25 -3.62 -9.22
CA LEU A 24 6.86 -2.35 -8.85
C LEU A 24 5.85 -1.24 -9.13
N ILE A 25 5.60 -0.43 -8.12
CA ILE A 25 4.72 0.73 -8.18
C ILE A 25 5.57 1.98 -8.02
N VAL A 26 5.29 3.00 -8.84
CA VAL A 26 5.93 4.31 -8.73
C VAL A 26 4.85 5.32 -8.43
N GLN A 27 5.01 6.04 -7.33
CA GLN A 27 4.23 7.22 -6.99
C GLN A 27 5.16 8.44 -7.01
N TYR A 28 4.59 9.62 -7.20
CA TYR A 28 5.34 10.87 -7.17
C TYR A 28 4.79 11.73 -6.05
N THR A 29 5.69 12.36 -5.30
CA THR A 29 5.33 13.41 -4.33
C THR A 29 4.77 14.63 -5.06
N GLU A 30 4.27 15.62 -4.31
CA GLU A 30 3.87 16.91 -4.89
C GLU A 30 5.05 17.64 -5.54
N GLN A 31 6.28 17.33 -5.14
CA GLN A 31 7.53 17.88 -5.66
C GLN A 31 8.12 17.06 -6.82
N GLU A 32 7.36 16.08 -7.35
CA GLU A 32 7.77 15.18 -8.43
C GLU A 32 8.94 14.23 -8.09
N ASP A 33 9.22 14.04 -6.80
CA ASP A 33 10.19 13.05 -6.35
C ASP A 33 9.53 11.64 -6.36
N PRO A 34 10.18 10.62 -6.95
CA PRO A 34 9.59 9.29 -7.05
C PRO A 34 9.73 8.50 -5.75
N ILE A 35 8.63 7.91 -5.29
CA ILE A 35 8.58 6.88 -4.25
C ILE A 35 8.35 5.54 -4.95
N LEU A 36 9.22 4.56 -4.67
CA LEU A 36 9.13 3.22 -5.23
C LEU A 36 8.55 2.26 -4.19
N THR A 37 7.50 1.53 -4.57
CA THR A 37 6.94 0.47 -3.73
C THR A 37 7.14 -0.88 -4.43
N TYR A 38 7.93 -1.75 -3.82
CA TYR A 38 8.11 -3.13 -4.25
C TYR A 38 7.09 -4.00 -3.51
N LEU A 39 6.07 -4.48 -4.20
CA LEU A 39 5.02 -5.31 -3.61
C LEU A 39 5.11 -6.73 -4.16
N SER A 40 5.10 -7.72 -3.29
CA SER A 40 5.03 -9.13 -3.68
C SER A 40 3.98 -9.89 -2.88
N CYS A 41 3.44 -10.95 -3.47
CA CYS A 41 2.70 -11.96 -2.73
C CYS A 41 3.41 -13.31 -2.84
N LYS A 42 3.69 -13.91 -1.69
CA LYS A 42 4.43 -15.17 -1.56
C LYS A 42 3.96 -15.90 -0.31
N ASP A 43 3.86 -17.22 -0.36
CA ASP A 43 3.44 -18.03 0.80
C ASP A 43 2.10 -17.59 1.43
N ASN A 44 1.17 -17.09 0.60
CA ASN A 44 -0.11 -16.48 1.00
C ASN A 44 -0.01 -15.20 1.85
N LYS A 45 1.14 -14.53 1.87
CA LYS A 45 1.36 -13.24 2.52
C LYS A 45 1.76 -12.18 1.51
N PHE A 46 1.70 -10.93 1.93
CA PHE A 46 2.16 -9.77 1.18
C PHE A 46 3.40 -9.19 1.83
N PHE A 47 4.41 -8.87 1.01
CA PHE A 47 5.64 -8.20 1.44
C PHE A 47 5.78 -6.92 0.65
N MET A 48 6.08 -5.83 1.36
CA MET A 48 6.21 -4.50 0.79
C MET A 48 7.53 -3.88 1.23
N ILE A 49 8.23 -3.26 0.28
CA ILE A 49 9.33 -2.34 0.56
C ILE A 49 8.95 -0.98 -0.01
N GLU A 50 8.96 0.04 0.82
CA GLU A 50 8.89 1.44 0.40
C GLU A 50 10.31 2.00 0.33
N ASP A 51 10.68 2.55 -0.82
CA ASP A 51 11.95 3.23 -1.08
C ASP A 51 11.64 4.69 -1.42
N ASP A 52 11.87 5.54 -0.42
CA ASP A 52 11.71 7.00 -0.47
C ASP A 52 13.07 7.71 -0.53
N SER A 53 14.16 6.99 -0.80
CA SER A 53 15.53 7.52 -0.84
C SER A 53 15.73 8.71 -1.80
N ARG A 54 14.80 8.88 -2.74
CA ARG A 54 14.78 9.93 -3.77
C ARG A 54 13.96 11.15 -3.37
N ASP A 55 13.17 11.09 -2.30
CA ASP A 55 12.53 12.26 -1.71
C ASP A 55 13.59 13.08 -0.97
N GLN A 56 13.90 14.27 -1.48
CA GLN A 56 14.91 15.15 -0.87
C GLN A 56 14.44 15.78 0.44
N TYR A 57 13.13 15.83 0.66
CA TYR A 57 12.43 16.48 1.76
C TYR A 57 11.95 15.49 2.83
N ARG A 58 12.26 14.19 2.69
CA ARG A 58 11.91 13.18 3.69
C ARG A 58 12.41 13.54 5.09
N ASP A 59 11.59 13.21 6.09
CA ASP A 59 11.80 13.58 7.49
C ASP A 59 13.03 12.88 8.11
N ASN A 60 13.36 11.68 7.66
CA ASN A 60 14.51 10.89 8.12
C ASN A 60 15.43 10.54 6.95
N LYS A 61 16.73 10.81 7.08
CA LYS A 61 17.75 10.49 6.05
C LYS A 61 18.65 9.31 6.42
N ASP A 62 18.44 8.74 7.61
CA ASP A 62 19.21 7.60 8.11
C ASP A 62 18.59 6.25 7.69
N GLU A 63 17.32 6.25 7.28
CA GLU A 63 16.60 5.09 6.76
C GLU A 63 15.98 5.45 5.41
N ASP A 64 16.26 4.63 4.40
CA ASP A 64 15.84 4.81 3.00
C ASP A 64 14.86 3.73 2.53
N TYR A 65 14.65 2.71 3.36
CA TYR A 65 13.90 1.49 3.03
C TYR A 65 13.07 1.06 4.23
N PHE A 66 11.75 1.01 4.03
CA PHE A 66 10.82 0.50 5.03
C PHE A 66 10.23 -0.83 4.58
N GLU A 67 10.47 -1.87 5.36
CA GLU A 67 10.02 -3.24 5.08
C GLU A 67 8.77 -3.58 5.90
N TYR A 68 7.77 -4.15 5.22
CA TYR A 68 6.52 -4.56 5.84
C TYR A 68 6.06 -5.92 5.36
N SER A 69 5.36 -6.65 6.22
CA SER A 69 4.70 -7.91 5.88
C SER A 69 3.30 -7.98 6.46
N PHE A 70 2.33 -8.45 5.69
CA PHE A 70 0.93 -8.52 6.10
C PHE A 70 0.22 -9.74 5.51
N GLU A 71 -0.87 -10.18 6.12
CA GLU A 71 -1.65 -11.34 5.66
C GLU A 71 -2.59 -11.02 4.47
N TYR A 72 -3.09 -9.78 4.35
CA TYR A 72 -4.15 -9.44 3.41
C TYR A 72 -3.86 -8.20 2.58
N LEU A 73 -4.24 -8.23 1.30
CA LEU A 73 -4.38 -7.07 0.43
C LEU A 73 -5.86 -6.70 0.33
N LYS A 74 -6.21 -5.51 0.81
CA LYS A 74 -7.60 -5.04 0.90
C LYS A 74 -7.82 -3.79 0.07
N LEU A 75 -8.92 -3.78 -0.66
CA LEU A 75 -9.39 -2.65 -1.46
C LEU A 75 -10.60 -2.02 -0.77
N PHE A 76 -10.53 -0.73 -0.47
CA PHE A 76 -11.66 0.07 0.00
C PHE A 76 -12.10 1.06 -1.07
N GLN A 77 -13.40 1.36 -1.13
CA GLN A 77 -13.96 2.31 -2.08
C GLN A 77 -14.68 3.45 -1.37
N GLU A 78 -14.32 4.68 -1.70
CA GLU A 78 -14.94 5.88 -1.16
C GLU A 78 -14.78 7.03 -2.18
N ASN A 79 -15.84 7.80 -2.45
CA ASN A 79 -15.78 9.00 -3.29
C ASN A 79 -15.06 8.80 -4.65
N ASN A 80 -15.39 7.72 -5.38
CA ASN A 80 -14.77 7.29 -6.65
C ASN A 80 -13.28 6.91 -6.59
N LYS A 81 -12.69 6.90 -5.39
CA LYS A 81 -11.33 6.40 -5.15
C LYS A 81 -11.41 4.95 -4.68
N THR A 82 -10.49 4.15 -5.19
CA THR A 82 -10.16 2.85 -4.61
C THR A 82 -8.83 2.99 -3.89
N TYR A 83 -8.81 2.69 -2.60
CA TYR A 83 -7.62 2.66 -1.76
C TYR A 83 -7.14 1.23 -1.60
N VAL A 84 -5.83 1.03 -1.69
CA VAL A 84 -5.17 -0.27 -1.59
C VAL A 84 -4.32 -0.29 -0.33
N TYR A 85 -4.65 -1.19 0.59
CA TYR A 85 -3.96 -1.37 1.86
C TYR A 85 -3.54 -2.82 2.06
N LEU A 86 -2.47 -3.00 2.83
CA LEU A 86 -2.06 -4.25 3.43
C LEU A 86 -2.45 -4.27 4.92
N LEU A 87 -3.01 -5.38 5.38
CA LEU A 87 -3.56 -5.54 6.74
C LEU A 87 -3.36 -6.97 7.25
N ASP A 88 -3.27 -7.13 8.57
CA ASP A 88 -3.26 -8.45 9.22
C ASP A 88 -4.65 -8.99 9.57
N ASP A 89 -5.69 -8.14 9.52
CA ASP A 89 -7.08 -8.55 9.70
C ASP A 89 -7.96 -8.05 8.55
N ASN A 90 -8.50 -8.99 7.77
CA ASN A 90 -9.42 -8.70 6.67
C ASN A 90 -10.81 -8.23 7.12
N LYS A 91 -11.12 -8.19 8.42
CA LYS A 91 -12.39 -7.66 8.93
C LYS A 91 -12.39 -6.15 9.10
N ILE A 92 -11.21 -5.54 9.22
CA ILE A 92 -11.04 -4.10 9.46
C ILE A 92 -11.72 -3.27 8.37
N THR A 93 -12.57 -2.34 8.76
CA THR A 93 -13.30 -1.43 7.88
C THR A 93 -12.50 -0.17 7.55
N LEU A 94 -12.93 0.58 6.53
CA LEU A 94 -12.30 1.87 6.21
C LEU A 94 -12.47 2.89 7.34
N ASP A 95 -13.62 2.90 8.01
CA ASP A 95 -13.90 3.80 9.14
C ASP A 95 -12.97 3.51 10.33
N GLU A 96 -12.73 2.23 10.64
CA GLU A 96 -11.77 1.83 11.69
C GLU A 96 -10.33 2.26 11.36
N LEU A 97 -9.90 2.10 10.09
CA LEU A 97 -8.60 2.58 9.64
C LEU A 97 -8.49 4.10 9.74
N ASN A 98 -9.51 4.83 9.27
CA ASN A 98 -9.55 6.29 9.37
C ASN A 98 -9.52 6.76 10.82
N TYR A 99 -10.23 6.09 11.73
CA TYR A 99 -10.18 6.38 13.16
C TYR A 99 -8.76 6.16 13.72
N SER A 100 -8.13 5.02 13.40
CA SER A 100 -6.75 4.71 13.78
C SER A 100 -5.77 5.78 13.31
N LEU A 101 -5.84 6.19 12.03
CA LEU A 101 -4.96 7.18 11.41
C LEU A 101 -5.06 8.58 12.04
N LEU A 102 -6.24 8.92 12.56
CA LEU A 102 -6.51 10.21 13.19
C LEU A 102 -6.32 10.17 14.72
N SER A 103 -6.17 8.99 15.32
CA SER A 103 -6.07 8.85 16.76
C SER A 103 -4.72 9.32 17.27
N SER A 104 -4.74 10.15 18.31
CA SER A 104 -3.56 10.51 19.09
C SER A 104 -3.19 9.46 20.15
N ASN A 105 -4.00 8.40 20.30
CA ASN A 105 -3.76 7.33 21.24
C ASN A 105 -3.24 6.08 20.52
N ILE A 106 -2.01 5.69 20.88
CA ILE A 106 -1.29 4.56 20.26
C ILE A 106 -2.07 3.24 20.40
N SER A 107 -2.90 3.06 21.43
CA SER A 107 -3.70 1.83 21.58
C SER A 107 -4.73 1.63 20.48
N ASP A 108 -5.09 2.69 19.77
CA ASP A 108 -6.10 2.65 18.71
C ASP A 108 -5.45 2.41 17.34
N TRP A 109 -4.11 2.36 17.28
CA TRP A 109 -3.37 2.22 16.05
C TRP A 109 -3.46 0.80 15.51
N ILE A 110 -3.95 0.71 14.29
CA ILE A 110 -3.99 -0.49 13.48
C ILE A 110 -2.73 -0.49 12.61
N PRO A 111 -1.85 -1.51 12.68
CA PRO A 111 -0.76 -1.67 11.73
C PRO A 111 -1.31 -1.82 10.31
N TYR A 112 -0.78 -1.04 9.37
CA TYR A 112 -1.18 -1.07 7.97
C TYR A 112 0.02 -0.80 7.06
N GLY A 113 -0.05 -1.30 5.83
CA GLY A 113 0.83 -0.86 4.73
C GLY A 113 -0.02 -0.16 3.68
N PHE A 114 0.10 1.16 3.56
CA PHE A 114 -0.58 1.85 2.46
C PHE A 114 0.19 1.61 1.17
N VAL A 115 -0.48 1.13 0.12
CA VAL A 115 0.19 0.81 -1.16
C VAL A 115 -0.01 1.93 -2.17
N PHE A 116 -1.26 2.32 -2.44
CA PHE A 116 -1.62 3.47 -3.28
C PHE A 116 -3.15 3.67 -3.27
N TYR A 117 -3.61 4.78 -3.85
CA TYR A 117 -5.01 4.93 -4.27
C TYR A 117 -5.10 5.27 -5.76
N TYR A 118 -6.25 4.97 -6.34
CA TYR A 118 -6.55 5.35 -7.72
C TYR A 118 -8.02 5.71 -7.90
N ILE A 119 -8.27 6.62 -8.84
CA ILE A 119 -9.61 7.00 -9.25
C ILE A 119 -9.98 6.15 -10.46
N LYS A 120 -11.15 5.50 -10.41
CA LYS A 120 -11.76 4.92 -11.61
C LYS A 120 -12.45 6.06 -12.37
N LEU A 121 -12.00 6.33 -13.58
CA LEU A 121 -12.67 7.24 -14.51
C LEU A 121 -13.92 6.57 -15.11
#